data_AF-A0A6P2NJF5-F1
#
_entry.id   AF-A0A6P2NJF5-F1
#
_cell.length_a   1.000
_cell.length_b   1.000
_cell.length_c   1.000
_cell.angle_alpha   90.00
_cell.angle_beta   90.00
_cell.angle_gamma   90.00
#
_symmetry.space_group_name_H-M   'P 1'
#
loop_
_entity.id
_entity.type
_entity.pdbx_description
1 polymer ?
#
loop_
_entity_poly.entity_id
_entity_poly.type
_entity_poly.pdbx_seq_one_letter_code
_entity_poly.pdbx_strand_id
1 'polypeptide(L)'
;MTLARLALPRQIAGAFAVAATVALGAAVFSPLSIAAGPAPDQSQPHVMTVATQKSVDGRINSLHQRLGITPGQESLWQPVAQVMRDNANAMESLRKIRSDHASTMSAMDDLHSYGDVANAHADGVKKLTTAFQPLYDSMSDTQKRSADAIFRGNGRHLIKKQ
;
A
#
# COMPACT_ATOMS: atom_id res chain seq x y z
N MET A 1 52.79 27.85 -3.86
CA MET A 1 51.41 27.58 -4.34
C MET A 1 51.26 26.08 -4.52
N THR A 2 50.70 25.41 -3.52
CA THR A 2 50.67 23.94 -3.45
C THR A 2 49.21 23.50 -3.55
N LEU A 3 48.82 22.95 -4.71
CA LEU A 3 47.46 22.48 -4.97
C LEU A 3 47.31 21.05 -4.46
N ALA A 4 46.44 20.89 -3.45
CA ALA A 4 45.96 19.61 -2.98
C ALA A 4 45.05 18.98 -4.05
N ARG A 5 45.40 17.77 -4.50
CA ARG A 5 44.51 16.89 -5.28
C ARG A 5 44.12 15.71 -4.39
N LEU A 6 42.93 15.77 -3.81
CA LEU A 6 42.34 14.62 -3.10
C LEU A 6 41.56 13.78 -4.12
N ALA A 7 42.04 12.56 -4.33
CA ALA A 7 41.43 11.56 -5.21
C ALA A 7 40.18 10.95 -4.54
N LEU A 8 39.10 10.82 -5.31
CA LEU A 8 37.86 10.14 -4.91
C LEU A 8 37.78 8.80 -5.66
N PRO A 9 37.74 7.63 -5.00
CA PRO A 9 37.51 6.38 -5.71
C PRO A 9 36.03 6.21 -6.06
N ARG A 10 35.75 6.20 -7.36
CA ARG A 10 34.54 5.60 -7.96
C ARG A 10 34.64 4.09 -7.77
N GLN A 11 33.58 3.44 -7.27
CA GLN A 11 33.38 2.01 -7.49
C GLN A 11 31.91 1.78 -7.85
N ILE A 12 31.73 1.32 -9.09
CA ILE A 12 30.50 0.77 -9.68
C ILE A 12 30.80 -0.72 -9.89
N ALA A 13 30.00 -1.61 -9.30
CA ALA A 13 29.83 -3.00 -9.70
C ALA A 13 28.60 -3.53 -8.94
N GLY A 14 27.51 -3.96 -9.60
CA GLY A 14 27.35 -5.33 -10.12
C GLY A 14 26.91 -6.25 -8.97
N ALA A 15 25.81 -7.01 -8.98
CA ALA A 15 25.02 -7.57 -10.05
C ALA A 15 23.60 -7.90 -9.54
N PHE A 16 22.59 -7.78 -10.41
CA PHE A 16 21.27 -8.36 -10.20
C PHE A 16 21.35 -9.86 -10.54
N ALA A 17 21.25 -10.72 -9.54
CA ALA A 17 21.07 -12.16 -9.75
C ALA A 17 19.57 -12.49 -9.75
N VAL A 18 19.01 -12.73 -10.93
CA VAL A 18 17.70 -13.36 -11.12
C VAL A 18 17.90 -14.86 -10.95
N ALA A 19 17.42 -15.43 -9.84
CA ALA A 19 17.35 -16.88 -9.66
C ALA A 19 15.91 -17.34 -9.93
N ALA A 20 15.66 -17.78 -11.16
CA ALA A 20 14.46 -18.52 -11.52
C ALA A 20 14.65 -19.99 -11.12
N THR A 21 13.95 -20.44 -10.08
CA THR A 21 13.85 -21.87 -9.76
C THR A 21 12.61 -22.46 -10.43
N VAL A 22 12.84 -23.11 -11.56
CA VAL A 22 11.92 -24.11 -12.13
C VAL A 22 12.16 -25.41 -11.34
N ALA A 23 11.16 -25.87 -10.59
CA ALA A 23 11.15 -27.21 -10.04
C ALA A 23 10.20 -28.08 -10.87
N LEU A 24 10.81 -28.93 -11.70
CA LEU A 24 10.16 -30.01 -12.45
C LEU A 24 10.57 -31.34 -11.80
N GLY A 25 9.60 -32.23 -11.58
CA GLY A 25 9.83 -33.65 -11.24
C GLY A 25 9.32 -34.03 -9.84
N ALA A 26 8.64 -35.15 -9.62
CA ALA A 26 8.47 -36.33 -10.46
C ALA A 26 7.13 -37.03 -10.12
N ALA A 27 6.54 -37.66 -11.14
CA ALA A 27 5.47 -38.62 -10.96
C ALA A 27 6.01 -39.88 -10.27
N VAL A 28 5.28 -40.39 -9.27
CA VAL A 28 5.34 -41.79 -8.86
C VAL A 28 3.92 -42.32 -8.71
N PHE A 29 3.70 -43.46 -9.35
CA PHE A 29 2.45 -44.17 -9.52
C PHE A 29 1.86 -44.71 -8.20
N SER A 30 0.53 -44.82 -8.19
CA SER A 30 -0.35 -45.32 -7.13
C SER A 30 -0.10 -46.78 -6.73
N PRO A 31 -0.62 -47.18 -5.55
CA PRO A 31 -1.39 -48.41 -5.46
C PRO A 31 -2.89 -48.11 -5.22
N LEU A 32 -3.74 -48.75 -6.03
CA LEU A 32 -5.16 -48.94 -5.72
C LEU A 32 -5.27 -49.72 -4.39
N SER A 33 -6.00 -49.19 -3.42
CA SER A 33 -6.41 -49.92 -2.22
C SER A 33 -7.90 -49.72 -2.03
N ILE A 34 -8.65 -50.81 -2.22
CA ILE A 34 -10.05 -50.94 -1.82
C ILE A 34 -10.04 -51.27 -0.33
N ALA A 35 -10.54 -50.36 0.50
CA ALA A 35 -10.94 -50.65 1.86
C ALA A 35 -12.07 -49.70 2.26
N ALA A 36 -13.27 -50.25 2.42
CA ALA A 36 -14.41 -49.56 3.00
C ALA A 36 -14.16 -49.31 4.50
N GLY A 37 -14.24 -48.04 4.91
CA GLY A 37 -14.17 -47.59 6.30
C GLY A 37 -14.82 -46.21 6.44
N PRO A 38 -15.42 -45.87 7.59
CA PRO A 38 -16.24 -44.67 7.73
C PRO A 38 -15.36 -43.41 7.63
N ALA A 39 -15.81 -42.45 6.83
CA ALA A 39 -15.10 -41.20 6.57
C ALA A 39 -14.94 -40.37 7.87
N PRO A 40 -13.72 -39.95 8.23
CA PRO A 40 -13.54 -38.87 9.17
C PRO A 40 -13.58 -37.53 8.43
N ASP A 41 -14.53 -36.72 8.87
CA ASP A 41 -14.51 -35.26 8.98
C ASP A 41 -14.10 -34.45 7.73
N GLN A 42 -15.11 -33.86 7.11
CA GLN A 42 -14.94 -32.81 6.11
C GLN A 42 -14.18 -31.65 6.75
N SER A 43 -12.91 -31.49 6.38
CA SER A 43 -12.15 -30.28 6.67
C SER A 43 -12.94 -29.08 6.15
N GLN A 44 -13.46 -28.27 7.06
CA GLN A 44 -14.16 -27.05 6.72
C GLN A 44 -13.26 -26.20 5.82
N PRO A 45 -13.78 -25.67 4.71
CA PRO A 45 -13.02 -24.69 3.94
C PRO A 45 -12.71 -23.53 4.88
N HIS A 46 -11.42 -23.29 5.13
CA HIS A 46 -10.96 -22.05 5.75
C HIS A 46 -11.34 -20.91 4.81
N VAL A 47 -12.55 -20.38 4.96
CA VAL A 47 -12.91 -19.09 4.43
C VAL A 47 -12.04 -18.11 5.19
N MET A 48 -10.87 -17.78 4.63
CA MET A 48 -10.12 -16.62 5.07
C MET A 48 -11.10 -15.45 4.98
N THR A 49 -11.59 -15.00 6.13
CA THR A 49 -12.40 -13.79 6.21
C THR A 49 -11.55 -12.69 5.59
N VAL A 50 -11.90 -12.29 4.36
CA VAL A 50 -11.36 -11.08 3.75
C VAL A 50 -11.66 -9.98 4.76
N ALA A 51 -10.61 -9.48 5.42
CA ALA A 51 -10.73 -8.43 6.40
C ALA A 51 -11.58 -7.32 5.77
N THR A 52 -12.75 -7.04 6.35
CA THR A 52 -13.71 -6.07 5.81
C THR A 52 -12.96 -4.78 5.53
N GLN A 53 -12.81 -4.46 4.24
CA GLN A 53 -12.08 -3.28 3.80
C GLN A 53 -12.86 -2.08 4.33
N LYS A 54 -12.36 -1.44 5.39
CA LYS A 54 -13.06 -0.33 6.05
C LYS A 54 -13.30 0.77 5.01
N SER A 55 -14.54 1.26 4.93
CA SER A 55 -14.90 2.32 3.98
C SER A 55 -13.98 3.54 4.13
N VAL A 56 -13.86 4.34 3.07
CA VAL A 56 -13.06 5.57 3.09
C VAL A 56 -13.50 6.46 4.25
N ASP A 57 -14.80 6.66 4.42
CA ASP A 57 -15.37 7.44 5.52
C ASP A 57 -15.08 6.83 6.89
N GLY A 58 -15.09 5.50 7.01
CA GLY A 58 -14.71 4.82 8.25
C GLY A 58 -13.24 5.07 8.63
N ARG A 59 -12.34 5.16 7.65
CA ARG A 59 -10.93 5.50 7.88
C ARG A 59 -10.74 6.98 8.20
N ILE A 60 -11.47 7.87 7.53
CA ILE A 60 -11.49 9.31 7.80
C ILE A 60 -11.97 9.58 9.23
N ASN A 61 -13.11 9.00 9.63
CA ASN A 61 -13.66 9.15 10.97
C ASN A 61 -12.71 8.61 12.04
N SER A 62 -12.07 7.47 11.78
CA SER A 62 -11.06 6.94 12.71
C SER A 62 -9.85 7.86 12.84
N LEU A 63 -9.40 8.48 11.74
CA LEU A 63 -8.28 9.43 11.78
C LEU A 63 -8.66 10.72 12.52
N HIS A 64 -9.85 11.27 12.26
CA HIS A 64 -10.40 12.43 12.99
C HIS A 64 -10.37 12.22 14.51
N GLN A 65 -10.88 11.07 14.97
CA GLN A 65 -10.88 10.72 16.39
C GLN A 65 -9.47 10.57 16.96
N ARG A 66 -8.57 9.89 16.25
CA ARG A 66 -7.18 9.65 16.70
C ARG A 66 -6.33 10.91 16.74
N LEU A 67 -6.62 11.87 15.88
CA LEU A 67 -6.01 13.21 15.89
C LEU A 67 -6.64 14.12 16.96
N GLY A 68 -7.77 13.72 17.54
CA GLY A 68 -8.49 14.51 18.54
C GLY A 68 -8.95 15.85 17.98
N ILE A 69 -9.45 15.86 16.74
CA ILE A 69 -9.91 17.09 16.08
C ILE A 69 -11.00 17.75 16.93
N THR A 70 -10.78 19.02 17.27
CA THR A 70 -11.69 19.82 18.09
C THR A 70 -12.71 20.58 17.23
N PRO A 71 -13.82 21.10 17.81
CA PRO A 71 -14.76 21.94 17.06
C PRO A 71 -14.10 23.16 16.40
N GLY A 72 -13.07 23.74 17.01
CA GLY A 72 -12.31 24.87 16.45
C GLY A 72 -11.39 24.48 15.28
N GLN A 73 -11.10 23.20 15.09
CA GLN A 73 -10.25 22.68 14.01
C GLN A 73 -11.05 22.09 12.85
N GLU A 74 -12.39 21.99 12.98
CA GLU A 74 -13.23 21.28 12.01
C GLU A 74 -13.16 21.91 10.61
N SER A 75 -13.09 23.24 10.51
CA SER A 75 -12.93 23.93 9.23
C SER A 75 -11.60 23.61 8.52
N LEU A 76 -10.55 23.29 9.29
CA LEU A 76 -9.24 22.87 8.77
C LEU A 76 -9.22 21.37 8.45
N TRP A 77 -10.06 20.57 9.12
CA TRP A 77 -10.19 19.14 8.87
C TRP A 77 -10.97 18.83 7.59
N GLN A 78 -12.05 19.56 7.30
CA GLN A 78 -12.90 19.27 6.14
C GLN A 78 -12.14 19.18 4.80
N PRO A 79 -11.21 20.10 4.46
CA PRO A 79 -10.37 19.98 3.28
C PRO A 79 -9.49 18.71 3.27
N VAL A 80 -8.94 18.31 4.43
CA VAL A 80 -8.15 17.08 4.56
C VAL A 80 -9.01 15.85 4.26
N ALA A 81 -10.20 15.78 4.88
CA ALA A 81 -11.14 14.69 4.66
C ALA A 81 -11.61 14.61 3.20
N GLN A 82 -11.80 15.76 2.54
CA GLN A 82 -12.16 15.80 1.14
C GLN A 82 -11.04 15.25 0.25
N VAL A 83 -9.80 15.67 0.46
CA VAL A 83 -8.64 15.13 -0.29
C VAL A 83 -8.50 13.62 -0.08
N MET A 84 -8.74 13.11 1.13
CA MET A 84 -8.72 11.67 1.39
C MET A 84 -9.80 10.92 0.58
N ARG A 85 -11.00 11.50 0.44
CA ARG A 85 -12.08 10.94 -0.40
C ARG A 85 -11.72 10.98 -1.88
N ASP A 86 -11.23 12.11 -2.37
CA ASP A 86 -10.87 12.30 -3.76
C ASP A 86 -9.74 11.34 -4.18
N ASN A 87 -8.72 11.19 -3.33
CA ASN A 87 -7.62 10.26 -3.55
C ASN A 87 -8.12 8.81 -3.60
N ALA A 88 -9.03 8.44 -2.70
CA ALA A 88 -9.60 7.10 -2.71
C ALA A 88 -10.43 6.83 -3.98
N ASN A 89 -11.22 7.81 -4.42
CA ASN A 89 -12.02 7.71 -5.64
C ASN A 89 -11.14 7.62 -6.89
N ALA A 90 -10.05 8.38 -6.97
CA ALA A 90 -9.10 8.31 -8.07
C ALA A 90 -8.47 6.91 -8.18
N MET A 91 -8.00 6.36 -7.05
CA MET A 91 -7.43 5.02 -7.01
C MET A 91 -8.46 3.91 -7.30
N GLU A 92 -9.71 4.11 -6.86
CA GLU A 92 -10.82 3.20 -7.19
C GLU A 92 -11.11 3.18 -8.68
N SER A 93 -11.18 4.37 -9.30
CA SER A 93 -11.42 4.51 -10.74
C SER A 93 -10.34 3.81 -11.56
N LEU A 94 -9.06 4.06 -11.25
CA LEU A 94 -7.94 3.40 -11.94
C LEU A 94 -7.98 1.88 -11.80
N ARG A 95 -8.33 1.38 -10.62
CA ARG A 95 -8.44 -0.06 -10.38
C ARG A 95 -9.61 -0.68 -11.16
N LYS A 96 -10.74 0.01 -11.24
CA LYS A 96 -11.90 -0.43 -12.05
C LYS A 96 -11.55 -0.48 -13.53
N ILE A 97 -10.98 0.60 -14.08
CA ILE A 97 -10.51 0.64 -15.48
C ILE A 97 -9.60 -0.55 -15.76
N ARG A 98 -8.60 -0.78 -14.91
CA ARG A 98 -7.68 -1.92 -15.07
C ARG A 98 -8.40 -3.27 -14.98
N SER A 99 -9.33 -3.43 -14.04
CA SER A 99 -10.11 -4.67 -13.88
C SER A 99 -10.99 -4.95 -15.10
N ASP A 100 -11.68 -3.93 -15.60
CA ASP A 100 -12.62 -4.04 -16.72
C ASP A 100 -11.89 -4.36 -18.04
N HIS A 101 -10.64 -3.93 -18.18
CA HIS A 101 -9.81 -4.14 -19.38
C HIS A 101 -8.73 -5.22 -19.22
N ALA A 102 -8.65 -5.90 -18.07
CA ALA A 102 -7.53 -6.78 -17.72
C ALA A 102 -7.24 -7.88 -18.75
N SER A 103 -8.27 -8.40 -19.42
CA SER A 103 -8.13 -9.47 -20.43
C SER A 103 -7.73 -8.99 -21.82
N THR A 104 -7.76 -7.68 -22.07
CA THR A 104 -7.54 -7.08 -23.39
C THR A 104 -6.36 -6.11 -23.45
N MET A 105 -5.72 -5.82 -22.31
CA MET A 105 -4.59 -4.90 -22.24
C MET A 105 -3.33 -5.50 -22.89
N SER A 106 -2.62 -4.69 -23.69
CA SER A 106 -1.26 -5.02 -24.11
C SER A 106 -0.26 -4.83 -22.97
N ALA A 107 0.97 -5.34 -23.14
CA ALA A 107 2.05 -5.10 -22.17
C ALA A 107 2.38 -3.60 -22.00
N MET A 108 2.19 -2.78 -23.04
CA MET A 108 2.41 -1.34 -22.95
C MET A 108 1.28 -0.66 -22.18
N ASP A 109 0.03 -1.03 -22.43
CA ASP A 109 -1.11 -0.53 -21.65
C ASP A 109 -0.97 -0.87 -20.17
N ASP A 110 -0.44 -2.06 -19.89
CA ASP A 110 -0.16 -2.51 -18.53
C ASP A 110 0.84 -1.60 -17.82
N LEU A 111 1.97 -1.31 -18.46
CA LEU A 111 2.99 -0.39 -17.94
C LEU A 111 2.44 1.03 -17.76
N HIS A 112 1.65 1.54 -18.69
CA HIS A 112 1.00 2.85 -18.56
C HIS A 112 0.06 2.89 -17.35
N SER A 113 -0.74 1.85 -17.14
CA SER A 113 -1.63 1.75 -15.98
C SER A 113 -0.87 1.81 -14.64
N TYR A 114 0.30 1.18 -14.53
CA TYR A 114 1.15 1.33 -13.35
C TYR A 114 1.67 2.77 -13.19
N GLY A 115 2.06 3.40 -14.29
CA GLY A 115 2.45 4.81 -14.31
C GLY A 115 1.34 5.74 -13.80
N ASP A 116 0.11 5.55 -14.26
CA ASP A 116 -1.05 6.34 -13.82
C ASP A 116 -1.34 6.17 -12.34
N VAL A 117 -1.23 4.94 -11.82
CA VAL A 117 -1.37 4.67 -10.37
C VAL A 117 -0.28 5.38 -9.56
N ALA A 118 0.97 5.33 -10.00
CA ALA A 118 2.07 6.00 -9.33
C ALA A 118 1.90 7.53 -9.33
N ASN A 119 1.49 8.10 -10.47
CA ASN A 119 1.22 9.53 -10.61
C ASN A 119 0.06 9.96 -9.72
N ALA A 120 -1.08 9.24 -9.75
CA ALA A 120 -2.23 9.54 -8.91
C ALA A 120 -1.88 9.45 -7.42
N HIS A 121 -1.02 8.50 -7.02
CA HIS A 121 -0.55 8.41 -5.66
C HIS A 121 0.33 9.61 -5.25
N ALA A 122 1.30 9.98 -6.09
CA ALA A 122 2.18 11.12 -5.82
C ALA A 122 1.39 12.44 -5.73
N ASP A 123 0.48 12.67 -6.66
CA ASP A 123 -0.42 13.84 -6.65
C ASP A 123 -1.32 13.85 -5.42
N GLY A 124 -1.83 12.67 -5.05
CA GLY A 124 -2.65 12.50 -3.85
C GLY A 124 -1.90 12.85 -2.57
N VAL A 125 -0.63 12.42 -2.44
CA VAL A 125 0.23 12.79 -1.30
C VAL A 125 0.47 14.30 -1.28
N LYS A 126 0.81 14.91 -2.43
CA LYS A 126 1.03 16.35 -2.53
C LYS A 126 -0.19 17.15 -2.08
N LYS A 127 -1.39 16.79 -2.58
CA LYS A 127 -2.65 17.44 -2.18
C LYS A 127 -2.92 17.27 -0.69
N LEU A 128 -2.68 16.07 -0.15
CA LEU A 128 -2.92 15.78 1.26
C LEU A 128 -1.99 16.59 2.16
N THR A 129 -0.70 16.68 1.81
CA THR A 129 0.27 17.50 2.54
C THR A 129 -0.15 18.97 2.56
N THR A 130 -0.53 19.53 1.40
CA THR A 130 -1.00 20.92 1.31
C THR A 130 -2.23 21.17 2.19
N ALA A 131 -3.22 20.27 2.16
CA ALA A 131 -4.43 20.40 2.96
C ALA A 131 -4.18 20.20 4.46
N PHE A 132 -3.26 19.30 4.82
CA PHE A 132 -2.99 18.93 6.21
C PHE A 132 -2.12 19.96 6.95
N GLN A 133 -1.25 20.69 6.24
CA GLN A 133 -0.35 21.68 6.84
C GLN A 133 -1.04 22.67 7.79
N PRO A 134 -2.09 23.42 7.39
CA PRO A 134 -2.73 24.38 8.28
C PRO A 134 -3.39 23.70 9.49
N LEU A 135 -3.95 22.50 9.30
CA LEU A 135 -4.49 21.72 10.41
C LEU A 135 -3.38 21.34 11.40
N TYR A 136 -2.26 20.81 10.92
CA TYR A 136 -1.12 20.44 11.76
C TYR A 136 -0.56 21.66 12.51
N ASP A 137 -0.46 22.81 11.86
CA ASP A 137 0.03 24.03 12.50
C ASP A 137 -0.88 24.50 13.65
N SER A 138 -2.19 24.27 13.53
CA SER A 138 -3.21 24.56 14.56
C SER A 138 -3.26 23.54 15.72
N MET A 139 -2.54 22.43 15.62
CA MET A 139 -2.58 21.36 16.63
C MET A 139 -1.74 21.70 17.87
N SER A 140 -2.20 21.28 19.04
CA SER A 140 -1.39 21.24 20.26
C SER A 140 -0.20 20.29 20.14
N ASP A 141 0.82 20.43 20.99
CA ASP A 141 2.00 19.55 20.99
C ASP A 141 1.64 18.07 21.19
N THR A 142 0.60 17.80 21.98
CA THR A 142 0.10 16.43 22.19
C THR A 142 -0.56 15.90 20.92
N GLN A 143 -1.36 16.70 20.22
CA GLN A 143 -1.94 16.31 18.94
C GLN A 143 -0.87 16.12 17.86
N LYS A 144 0.13 17.01 17.76
CA LYS A 144 1.26 16.87 16.82
C LYS A 144 2.04 15.56 17.06
N ARG A 145 2.36 15.24 18.32
CA ARG A 145 3.00 13.96 18.67
C ARG A 145 2.15 12.74 18.28
N SER A 146 0.83 12.81 18.47
CA SER A 146 -0.11 11.78 18.02
C SER A 146 -0.08 11.65 16.49
N ALA A 147 -0.24 12.76 15.77
CA ALA A 147 -0.19 12.81 14.31
C ALA A 147 1.11 12.20 13.78
N ASP A 148 2.26 12.62 14.30
CA ASP A 148 3.55 12.09 13.90
C ASP A 148 3.66 10.59 14.12
N ALA A 149 3.14 10.07 15.25
CA ALA A 149 3.14 8.64 15.53
C ALA A 149 2.25 7.87 14.55
N ILE A 150 1.07 8.41 14.22
CA ILE A 150 0.13 7.83 13.25
C ILE A 150 0.81 7.72 11.88
N PHE A 151 1.44 8.78 11.39
CA PHE A 151 2.05 8.81 10.06
C PHE A 151 3.39 8.07 10.00
N ARG A 152 4.19 8.05 11.08
CA ARG A 152 5.39 7.18 11.17
C ARG A 152 5.05 5.70 11.15
N GLY A 153 3.99 5.29 11.84
CA GLY A 153 3.54 3.90 11.92
C GLY A 153 3.11 3.32 10.57
N ASN A 154 2.57 4.18 9.69
CA ASN A 154 2.10 3.77 8.37
C ASN A 154 3.24 3.57 7.34
N GLY A 155 4.43 4.14 7.57
CA GLY A 155 5.59 3.94 6.69
C GLY A 155 6.33 2.61 6.91
N ARG A 156 6.15 1.96 8.06
CA ARG A 156 6.88 0.74 8.45
C ARG A 156 6.25 -0.56 7.95
N HIS A 157 5.06 -0.51 7.33
CA HIS A 157 4.41 -1.70 6.79
C HIS A 157 4.96 -2.13 5.42
N LEU A 158 5.75 -1.28 4.75
CA LEU A 158 6.40 -1.59 3.47
C LEU A 158 7.84 -2.10 3.61
N ILE A 159 8.37 -2.19 4.84
CA ILE A 159 9.73 -2.69 5.12
C ILE A 159 9.68 -3.64 6.33
N LYS A 160 8.98 -4.76 6.19
CA LYS A 160 9.23 -5.93 7.03
C LYS A 160 8.96 -7.21 6.26
N LYS A 161 10.07 -7.86 5.89
CA LYS A 161 10.22 -9.21 5.30
C LYS A 161 9.61 -9.40 3.90
N GLN A 162 10.46 -9.46 2.89
CA GLN A 162 11.13 -10.72 2.52
C GLN A 162 12.62 -10.46 2.30
#